data_AF-A0AAU7D1E9-F1
#
_entry.id   AF-A0AAU7D1E9-F1
#
_cell.length_a   1.000
_cell.length_b   1.000
_cell.length_c   1.000
_cell.angle_alpha   90.00
_cell.angle_beta   90.00
_cell.angle_gamma   90.00
#
_symmetry.space_group_name_H-M   'P 1'
#
loop_
_entity.id
_entity.type
_entity.pdbx_description
1 polymer ?
#
loop_
_entity_poly.entity_id
_entity_poly.type
_entity_poly.pdbx_seq_one_letter_code
_entity_poly.pdbx_strand_id
1 'polypeptide(L)'
;MESPKTLLEAIQYFSDEQTCIDTVAMMRWPEGVRCGYCDADKPYYLKTQKRWKCRSCRKQFSVKVNSIFEDSPISLKKWLPALWLLVNCKNGVSSYEIAKDLGVTQKSAWFMLQRLRLALRARDFSFKMGSGEGGAVEVDETFIGGKPANMHKERRLRIARIQSQQARTVNNYGRAGKAAIMGMYDREARQVRATVVPNVKRETLQNEILANIEHGSVIYSDQAVSYNALHEKYVHETVSHVDAYVRGQVHTNCLENFWSLTKRTLRGTYVAVEPFHLDRYVDEQVFRFNHRATRDNPLNDADRFYIALSQVANKRLTYAELTGKVGTTQA
;
A
#
# COMPACT_ATOMS: atom_id res chain seq x y z
N MET A 1 -30.06 -4.37 -0.93
CA MET A 1 -29.40 -5.45 -0.16
C MET A 1 -28.49 -4.77 0.84
N GLU A 2 -28.71 -4.98 2.13
CA GLU A 2 -27.84 -4.41 3.16
C GLU A 2 -26.42 -4.95 2.99
N SER A 3 -25.43 -4.06 3.06
CA SER A 3 -24.03 -4.46 3.06
C SER A 3 -23.71 -5.33 4.28
N PRO A 4 -22.88 -6.38 4.16
CA PRO A 4 -22.39 -7.10 5.33
C PRO A 4 -21.68 -6.15 6.29
N LYS A 5 -21.86 -6.31 7.59
CA LYS A 5 -21.22 -5.52 8.66
C LYS A 5 -20.09 -6.29 9.34
N THR A 6 -20.19 -7.62 9.36
CA THR A 6 -19.23 -8.52 10.00
C THR A 6 -18.59 -9.47 9.00
N LEU A 7 -17.47 -10.09 9.38
CA LEU A 7 -16.83 -11.11 8.54
C LEU A 7 -17.76 -12.30 8.25
N LEU A 8 -18.53 -12.76 9.24
CA LEU A 8 -19.46 -13.87 9.06
C LEU A 8 -20.55 -13.53 8.05
N GLU A 9 -21.14 -12.34 8.17
CA GLU A 9 -22.10 -11.83 7.20
C GLU A 9 -21.48 -11.70 5.81
N ALA A 10 -20.23 -11.21 5.71
CA ALA A 10 -19.54 -11.10 4.43
C ALA A 10 -19.34 -12.47 3.77
N ILE A 11 -18.96 -13.49 4.53
CA ILE A 11 -18.82 -14.87 4.03
C ILE A 11 -20.17 -15.41 3.53
N GLN A 12 -21.25 -15.18 4.27
CA GLN A 12 -22.59 -15.60 3.87
C GLN A 12 -23.08 -14.84 2.63
N TYR A 13 -22.87 -13.53 2.58
CA TYR A 13 -23.28 -12.66 1.47
C TYR A 13 -22.55 -13.02 0.17
N PHE A 14 -21.23 -13.27 0.25
CA PHE A 14 -20.41 -13.68 -0.90
C PHE A 14 -20.41 -15.20 -1.15
N SER A 15 -21.32 -15.95 -0.52
CA SER A 15 -21.49 -17.38 -0.82
C SER A 15 -22.12 -17.61 -2.19
N ASP A 16 -22.89 -16.65 -2.72
CA ASP A 16 -23.43 -16.66 -4.08
C ASP A 16 -22.45 -16.02 -5.09
N GLU A 17 -22.25 -16.71 -6.22
CA GLU A 17 -21.30 -16.24 -7.25
C GLU A 17 -21.86 -15.04 -8.02
N GLN A 18 -23.17 -14.96 -8.22
CA GLN A 18 -23.77 -13.84 -8.95
C GLN A 18 -23.67 -12.56 -8.11
N THR A 19 -23.94 -12.62 -6.80
CA THR A 19 -23.68 -11.53 -5.86
C THR A 19 -22.23 -11.04 -5.93
N CYS A 20 -21.26 -11.96 -5.99
CA CYS A 20 -19.85 -11.58 -6.14
C CYS A 20 -19.60 -10.82 -7.45
N ILE A 21 -20.15 -11.32 -8.56
CA ILE A 21 -19.99 -10.71 -9.88
C ILE A 21 -20.61 -9.32 -9.92
N ASP A 22 -21.82 -9.17 -9.41
CA ASP A 22 -22.55 -7.91 -9.39
C ASP A 22 -21.87 -6.88 -8.50
N THR A 23 -21.37 -7.31 -7.33
CA THR A 23 -20.61 -6.44 -6.41
C THR A 23 -19.35 -5.90 -7.06
N VAL A 24 -18.56 -6.76 -7.71
CA VAL A 24 -17.33 -6.32 -8.41
C VAL A 24 -17.69 -5.46 -9.62
N ALA A 25 -18.73 -5.81 -10.38
CA ALA A 25 -19.14 -5.04 -11.55
C ALA A 25 -19.57 -3.61 -11.19
N MET A 26 -20.36 -3.46 -10.13
CA MET A 26 -20.82 -2.17 -9.61
C MET A 26 -19.63 -1.27 -9.20
N MET A 27 -18.64 -1.84 -8.51
CA MET A 27 -17.46 -1.08 -8.07
C MET A 27 -16.52 -0.71 -9.23
N ARG A 28 -16.44 -1.56 -10.25
CA ARG A 28 -15.58 -1.31 -11.42
C ARG A 28 -16.21 -0.37 -12.43
N TRP A 29 -17.54 -0.36 -12.53
CA TRP A 29 -18.28 0.30 -13.59
C TRP A 29 -19.51 1.04 -13.04
N PRO A 30 -19.30 2.13 -12.27
CA PRO A 30 -20.40 2.88 -11.66
C PRO A 30 -21.36 3.49 -12.70
N GLU A 31 -20.84 3.85 -13.88
CA GLU A 31 -21.61 4.43 -15.00
C GLU A 31 -22.13 3.36 -15.98
N GLY A 32 -21.92 2.08 -15.68
CA GLY A 32 -22.31 0.96 -16.53
C GLY A 32 -21.14 0.24 -17.20
N VAL A 33 -21.37 -1.02 -17.54
CA VAL A 33 -20.31 -1.96 -17.97
C VAL A 33 -19.66 -1.50 -19.27
N ARG A 34 -18.32 -1.44 -19.27
CA ARG A 34 -17.50 -1.17 -20.46
C ARG A 34 -16.69 -2.39 -20.86
N CYS A 35 -16.46 -2.56 -22.16
CA CYS A 35 -15.70 -3.69 -22.68
C CYS A 35 -14.21 -3.60 -22.34
N GLY A 36 -13.65 -4.61 -21.67
CA GLY A 36 -12.21 -4.66 -21.35
C GLY A 36 -11.25 -4.76 -22.54
N TYR A 37 -11.74 -4.88 -23.79
CA TYR A 37 -10.88 -5.00 -24.98
C TYR A 37 -10.94 -3.79 -25.92
N CYS A 38 -12.07 -3.11 -26.01
CA CYS A 38 -12.30 -2.01 -26.96
C CYS A 38 -13.03 -0.82 -26.35
N ASP A 39 -13.26 -0.86 -25.04
CA ASP A 39 -13.89 0.19 -24.24
C ASP A 39 -15.32 0.63 -24.67
N ALA A 40 -15.93 -0.07 -25.63
CA ALA A 40 -17.31 0.15 -26.02
C ALA A 40 -18.29 -0.07 -24.85
N ASP A 41 -19.35 0.73 -24.85
CA ASP A 41 -20.41 0.71 -23.85
C ASP A 41 -21.45 -0.39 -24.10
N LYS A 42 -22.34 -0.58 -23.10
CA LYS A 42 -23.58 -1.38 -23.19
C LYS A 42 -23.39 -2.80 -23.79
N PRO A 43 -22.42 -3.60 -23.31
CA PRO A 43 -22.36 -5.01 -23.63
C PRO A 43 -23.59 -5.73 -23.05
N TYR A 44 -23.99 -6.84 -23.66
CA TYR A 44 -25.12 -7.63 -23.14
C TYR A 44 -24.61 -8.79 -22.27
N TYR A 45 -25.35 -9.09 -21.20
CA TYR A 45 -24.97 -10.12 -20.23
C TYR A 45 -25.53 -11.50 -20.62
N LEU A 46 -24.65 -12.49 -20.71
CA LEU A 46 -24.96 -13.89 -20.96
C LEU A 46 -25.17 -14.60 -19.62
N LYS A 47 -26.40 -14.64 -19.12
CA LYS A 47 -26.75 -15.15 -17.78
C LYS A 47 -26.22 -16.57 -17.52
N THR A 48 -26.33 -17.48 -18.49
CA THR A 48 -25.89 -18.87 -18.37
C THR A 48 -24.36 -19.00 -18.25
N GLN A 49 -23.61 -18.09 -18.86
CA GLN A 49 -22.14 -18.10 -18.86
C GLN A 49 -21.54 -17.18 -17.81
N LYS A 50 -22.36 -16.33 -17.17
CA LYS A 50 -21.95 -15.28 -16.23
C LYS A 50 -20.87 -14.36 -16.79
N ARG A 51 -21.04 -13.96 -18.05
CA ARG A 51 -20.09 -13.15 -18.84
C ARG A 51 -20.82 -12.10 -19.65
N TRP A 52 -20.12 -11.03 -19.99
CA TRP A 52 -20.59 -10.03 -20.94
C TRP A 52 -20.07 -10.35 -22.34
N LYS A 53 -20.88 -10.06 -23.36
CA LYS A 53 -20.45 -10.07 -24.76
C LYS A 53 -20.55 -8.66 -25.32
N CYS A 54 -19.42 -8.17 -25.81
CA CYS A 54 -19.36 -6.86 -26.44
C CYS A 54 -20.14 -6.87 -27.76
N ARG A 55 -20.90 -5.80 -28.02
CA ARG A 55 -21.62 -5.62 -29.29
C ARG A 55 -20.66 -5.25 -30.42
N SER A 56 -19.66 -4.41 -30.14
CA SER A 56 -18.70 -3.90 -31.11
C SER A 56 -17.65 -4.94 -31.52
N CYS A 57 -16.85 -5.44 -30.57
CA CYS A 57 -15.76 -6.38 -30.90
C CYS A 57 -16.17 -7.86 -30.84
N ARG A 58 -17.42 -8.17 -30.49
CA ARG A 58 -17.99 -9.53 -30.34
C ARG A 58 -17.30 -10.45 -29.32
N LYS A 59 -16.21 -10.02 -28.69
CA LYS A 59 -15.48 -10.76 -27.65
C LYS A 59 -16.32 -10.88 -26.37
N GLN A 60 -16.17 -12.00 -25.70
CA GLN A 60 -16.72 -12.23 -24.36
C GLN A 60 -15.69 -11.88 -23.30
N PHE A 61 -16.14 -11.34 -22.18
CA PHE A 61 -15.29 -11.07 -21.02
C PHE A 61 -16.05 -11.30 -19.72
N SER A 62 -15.31 -11.63 -18.66
CA SER A 62 -15.83 -11.71 -17.30
C SER A 62 -15.54 -10.42 -16.54
N VAL A 63 -16.15 -10.28 -15.36
CA VAL A 63 -15.86 -9.19 -14.41
C VAL A 63 -14.41 -9.21 -13.92
N LYS A 64 -13.63 -10.26 -14.22
CA LYS A 64 -12.23 -10.38 -13.82
C LYS A 64 -11.26 -9.74 -14.82
N VAL A 65 -11.65 -9.54 -16.08
CA VAL A 65 -10.76 -9.00 -17.14
C VAL A 65 -10.33 -7.58 -16.81
N ASN A 66 -9.04 -7.24 -16.97
CA ASN A 66 -8.40 -5.99 -16.57
C ASN A 66 -8.57 -5.67 -15.08
N SER A 67 -8.35 -6.66 -14.21
CA SER A 67 -8.41 -6.47 -12.77
C SER A 67 -7.44 -7.38 -12.02
N ILE A 68 -7.31 -7.17 -10.71
CA ILE A 68 -6.52 -8.06 -9.86
C ILE A 68 -7.08 -9.48 -9.75
N PHE A 69 -8.22 -9.79 -10.36
CA PHE A 69 -8.80 -11.13 -10.40
C PHE A 69 -8.55 -11.84 -11.73
N GLU A 70 -8.00 -11.15 -12.73
CA GLU A 70 -7.78 -11.68 -14.06
C GLU A 70 -6.91 -12.93 -14.06
N ASP A 71 -7.22 -13.89 -14.93
CA ASP A 71 -6.43 -15.12 -15.11
C ASP A 71 -6.23 -15.91 -13.80
N SER A 72 -7.14 -15.75 -12.84
CA SER A 72 -7.16 -16.50 -11.60
C SER A 72 -8.23 -17.59 -11.65
N PRO A 73 -7.87 -18.87 -11.45
CA PRO A 73 -8.84 -19.96 -11.33
C PRO A 73 -9.63 -19.89 -10.01
N ILE A 74 -9.21 -19.05 -9.06
CA ILE A 74 -9.84 -18.90 -7.75
C ILE A 74 -11.16 -18.13 -7.91
N SER A 75 -12.26 -18.68 -7.38
CA SER A 75 -13.59 -18.03 -7.40
C SER A 75 -13.60 -16.72 -6.62
N LEU A 76 -14.46 -15.78 -7.03
CA LEU A 76 -14.64 -14.52 -6.31
C LEU A 76 -15.14 -14.72 -4.87
N LYS A 77 -15.83 -15.83 -4.61
CA LYS A 77 -16.26 -16.25 -3.26
C LYS A 77 -15.11 -16.38 -2.27
N LYS A 78 -13.88 -16.60 -2.76
CA LYS A 78 -12.66 -16.61 -1.92
C LYS A 78 -11.93 -15.28 -1.95
N TRP A 79 -11.92 -14.59 -3.09
CA TRP A 79 -11.25 -13.29 -3.22
C TRP A 79 -11.88 -12.20 -2.35
N LEU A 80 -13.20 -12.14 -2.26
CA LEU A 80 -13.88 -11.08 -1.50
C LEU A 80 -13.69 -11.25 0.02
N PRO A 81 -13.83 -12.45 0.61
CA PRO A 81 -13.43 -12.65 2.00
C PRO A 81 -11.93 -12.43 2.24
N ALA A 82 -11.04 -12.80 1.30
CA ALA A 82 -9.62 -12.51 1.41
C ALA A 82 -9.34 -11.00 1.50
N LEU A 83 -10.02 -10.21 0.66
CA LEU A 83 -9.93 -8.75 0.68
C LEU A 83 -10.45 -8.18 2.01
N TRP A 84 -11.59 -8.68 2.49
CA TRP A 84 -12.16 -8.29 3.78
C TRP A 84 -11.16 -8.50 4.92
N LEU A 85 -10.56 -9.70 5.00
CA LEU A 85 -9.56 -10.03 6.01
C LEU A 85 -8.33 -9.12 5.91
N LEU A 86 -7.83 -8.88 4.70
CA LEU A 86 -6.64 -8.03 4.51
C LEU A 86 -6.83 -6.61 5.03
N VAL A 87 -7.98 -5.99 4.76
CA VAL A 87 -8.22 -4.58 5.10
C VAL A 87 -8.71 -4.37 6.53
N ASN A 88 -9.40 -5.36 7.11
CA ASN A 88 -10.01 -5.22 8.44
C ASN A 88 -9.15 -5.83 9.56
N CYS A 89 -8.27 -6.81 9.28
CA CYS A 89 -7.28 -7.27 10.24
C CYS A 89 -6.16 -6.23 10.41
N LYS A 90 -6.28 -5.36 11.43
CA LYS A 90 -5.37 -4.22 11.67
C LYS A 90 -3.89 -4.59 11.86
N ASN A 91 -3.61 -5.79 12.39
CA ASN A 91 -2.25 -6.31 12.56
C ASN A 91 -1.78 -7.16 11.35
N GLY A 92 -2.59 -7.26 10.31
CA GLY A 92 -2.32 -8.07 9.11
C GLY A 92 -2.90 -9.47 9.23
N VAL A 93 -2.84 -10.18 8.10
CA VAL A 93 -3.20 -11.60 8.01
C VAL A 93 -2.14 -12.32 7.18
N SER A 94 -1.59 -13.40 7.72
CA SER A 94 -0.54 -14.16 7.06
C SER A 94 -1.11 -14.97 5.89
N SER A 95 -0.26 -15.34 4.93
CA SER A 95 -0.68 -16.24 3.84
C SER A 95 -1.09 -17.63 4.34
N TYR A 96 -0.59 -18.06 5.50
CA TYR A 96 -0.96 -19.34 6.10
C TYR A 96 -2.37 -19.30 6.69
N GLU A 97 -2.74 -18.20 7.34
CA GLU A 97 -4.10 -17.99 7.84
C GLU A 97 -5.10 -17.93 6.68
N ILE A 98 -4.83 -17.11 5.65
CA ILE A 98 -5.68 -17.05 4.44
C ILE A 98 -5.82 -18.42 3.77
N ALA A 99 -4.73 -19.19 3.70
CA ALA A 99 -4.77 -20.55 3.13
C ALA A 99 -5.69 -21.48 3.93
N LYS A 100 -5.59 -21.45 5.26
CA LYS A 100 -6.43 -22.24 6.16
C LYS A 100 -7.90 -21.81 6.07
N ASP A 101 -8.16 -20.52 6.18
CA ASP A 101 -9.51 -19.96 6.29
C ASP A 101 -10.30 -20.10 4.98
N LEU A 102 -9.62 -20.01 3.83
CA LEU A 102 -10.27 -20.11 2.51
C LEU A 102 -10.12 -21.50 1.86
N GLY A 103 -9.38 -22.42 2.47
CA GLY A 103 -9.08 -23.73 1.89
C GLY A 103 -8.39 -23.63 0.54
N VAL A 104 -7.27 -22.87 0.47
CA VAL A 104 -6.40 -22.79 -0.72
C VAL A 104 -4.97 -23.12 -0.31
N THR A 105 -4.09 -23.38 -1.28
CA THR A 105 -2.67 -23.59 -0.95
C THR A 105 -2.04 -22.30 -0.42
N GLN A 106 -1.03 -22.42 0.45
CA GLN A 106 -0.29 -21.24 0.94
C GLN A 106 0.32 -20.41 -0.19
N LYS A 107 0.82 -21.04 -1.25
CA LYS A 107 1.37 -20.34 -2.43
C LYS A 107 0.28 -19.53 -3.14
N SER A 108 -0.91 -20.09 -3.30
CA SER A 108 -2.07 -19.39 -3.86
C SER A 108 -2.49 -18.21 -2.98
N ALA A 109 -2.59 -18.42 -1.66
CA ALA A 109 -2.93 -17.36 -0.70
C ALA A 109 -1.90 -16.23 -0.71
N TRP A 110 -0.61 -16.56 -0.74
CA TRP A 110 0.46 -15.56 -0.83
C TRP A 110 0.34 -14.74 -2.12
N PHE A 111 0.13 -15.39 -3.27
CA PHE A 111 -0.05 -14.66 -4.53
C PHE A 111 -1.33 -13.82 -4.55
N MET A 112 -2.43 -14.33 -3.98
CA MET A 112 -3.67 -13.55 -3.79
C MET A 112 -3.39 -12.29 -3.00
N LEU A 113 -2.72 -12.40 -1.85
CA LEU A 113 -2.39 -11.26 -1.01
C LEU A 113 -1.52 -10.23 -1.73
N GLN A 114 -0.54 -10.66 -2.54
CA GLN A 114 0.29 -9.74 -3.34
C GLN A 114 -0.56 -8.93 -4.34
N ARG A 115 -1.54 -9.58 -4.97
CA ARG A 115 -2.48 -8.93 -5.91
C ARG A 115 -3.45 -7.98 -5.19
N LEU A 116 -3.95 -8.38 -4.03
CA LEU A 116 -4.79 -7.52 -3.18
C LEU A 116 -4.03 -6.28 -2.71
N ARG A 117 -2.78 -6.44 -2.23
CA ARG A 117 -1.94 -5.29 -1.83
C ARG A 117 -1.68 -4.32 -2.98
N LEU A 118 -1.48 -4.83 -4.19
CA LEU A 118 -1.38 -3.98 -5.38
C LEU A 118 -2.66 -3.14 -5.58
N ALA A 119 -3.84 -3.69 -5.30
CA ALA A 119 -5.07 -2.91 -5.33
C ALA A 119 -5.13 -1.82 -4.27
N LEU A 120 -4.52 -2.01 -3.10
CA LEU A 120 -4.46 -1.00 -2.03
C LEU A 120 -3.49 0.15 -2.32
N ARG A 121 -2.59 0.00 -3.30
CA ARG A 121 -1.68 1.06 -3.70
C ARG A 121 -2.45 2.29 -4.20
N ALA A 122 -2.29 3.42 -3.52
CA ALA A 122 -2.86 4.69 -3.92
C ALA A 122 -2.42 5.06 -5.35
N ARG A 123 -3.38 5.45 -6.20
CA ARG A 123 -3.10 5.80 -7.61
C ARG A 123 -2.92 7.30 -7.83
N ASP A 124 -3.53 8.13 -6.98
CA ASP A 124 -3.58 9.57 -7.20
C ASP A 124 -2.66 10.33 -6.26
N PHE A 125 -1.43 10.53 -6.74
CA PHE A 125 -0.55 11.61 -6.28
C PHE A 125 -0.77 12.90 -7.09
N SER A 126 -1.84 12.95 -7.90
CA SER A 126 -2.24 14.11 -8.70
C SER A 126 -2.47 15.34 -7.83
N PHE A 127 -2.90 15.14 -6.59
CA PHE A 127 -2.96 16.18 -5.57
C PHE A 127 -1.76 16.07 -4.63
N LYS A 128 -1.10 17.20 -4.40
CA LYS A 128 -0.04 17.30 -3.39
C LYS A 128 -0.67 17.46 -1.99
N MET A 129 0.06 17.02 -0.97
CA MET A 129 -0.22 17.25 0.44
C MET A 129 0.19 18.67 0.84
N GLY A 130 -0.39 19.12 1.95
CA GLY A 130 -0.17 20.48 2.43
C GLY A 130 -0.93 21.52 1.61
N SER A 131 -1.05 22.71 2.18
CA SER A 131 -1.67 23.87 1.57
C SER A 131 -0.96 25.11 2.10
N GLY A 132 -0.82 26.14 1.25
CA GLY A 132 -0.21 27.41 1.65
C GLY A 132 -0.95 28.14 2.78
N GLU A 133 -2.19 27.74 3.10
CA GLU A 133 -3.05 28.36 4.12
C GLU A 133 -3.16 27.57 5.44
N GLY A 134 -2.47 26.42 5.60
CA GLY A 134 -2.48 25.72 6.91
C GLY A 134 -2.11 24.25 6.95
N GLY A 135 -1.89 23.59 5.82
CA GLY A 135 -1.60 22.16 5.78
C GLY A 135 -0.15 21.84 6.17
N ALA A 136 0.14 21.72 7.47
CA ALA A 136 1.45 21.29 7.94
C ALA A 136 1.67 19.79 7.70
N VAL A 137 2.84 19.44 7.15
CA VAL A 137 3.20 18.07 6.79
C VAL A 137 4.40 17.61 7.63
N GLU A 138 4.25 16.49 8.33
CA GLU A 138 5.39 15.81 8.97
C GLU A 138 6.13 14.99 7.94
N VAL A 139 7.46 14.96 8.01
CA VAL A 139 8.32 14.15 7.14
C VAL A 139 9.38 13.43 7.98
N ASP A 140 9.50 12.13 7.79
CA ASP A 140 10.44 11.26 8.54
C ASP A 140 10.77 9.99 7.75
N GLU A 141 11.86 9.33 8.11
CA GLU A 141 12.29 8.08 7.51
C GLU A 141 12.46 6.94 8.52
N THR A 142 12.17 5.74 8.06
CA THR A 142 12.44 4.53 8.82
C THR A 142 13.24 3.50 8.03
N PHE A 143 13.98 2.66 8.75
CA PHE A 143 14.77 1.58 8.17
C PHE A 143 14.18 0.22 8.54
N ILE A 144 13.87 -0.60 7.54
CA ILE A 144 13.35 -1.97 7.68
C ILE A 144 14.40 -2.98 7.24
N GLY A 145 14.72 -3.92 8.12
CA GLY A 145 15.64 -5.01 7.82
C GLY A 145 16.17 -5.68 9.08
N GLY A 146 16.78 -6.86 8.89
CA GLY A 146 17.36 -7.63 9.98
C GLY A 146 18.51 -6.89 10.68
N LYS A 147 18.72 -7.20 11.96
CA LYS A 147 19.91 -6.73 12.69
C LYS A 147 21.14 -7.50 12.19
N PRO A 148 22.27 -6.84 11.88
CA PRO A 148 23.50 -7.53 11.45
C PRO A 148 23.97 -8.63 12.41
N ALA A 149 23.73 -8.46 13.72
CA ALA A 149 24.04 -9.44 14.75
C ALA A 149 23.33 -10.80 14.53
N ASN A 150 22.12 -10.79 13.97
CA ASN A 150 21.29 -11.98 13.75
C ASN A 150 21.47 -12.57 12.34
N MET A 151 22.39 -12.02 11.53
CA MET A 151 22.59 -12.48 10.16
C MET A 151 23.63 -13.60 10.09
N HIS A 152 23.40 -14.56 9.20
CA HIS A 152 24.40 -15.55 8.83
C HIS A 152 25.72 -14.90 8.43
N LYS A 153 26.84 -15.57 8.74
CA LYS A 153 28.21 -15.05 8.61
C LYS A 153 28.47 -14.43 7.24
N GLU A 154 28.09 -15.10 6.15
CA GLU A 154 28.31 -14.61 4.78
C GLU A 154 27.55 -13.32 4.49
N ARG A 155 26.26 -13.26 4.82
CA ARG A 155 25.43 -12.06 4.64
C ARG A 155 25.95 -10.90 5.50
N ARG A 156 26.36 -11.19 6.74
CA ARG A 156 26.96 -10.22 7.65
C ARG A 156 28.27 -9.65 7.07
N LEU A 157 29.13 -10.50 6.52
CA LEU A 157 30.37 -10.08 5.84
C LEU A 157 30.08 -9.24 4.59
N ARG A 158 29.08 -9.62 3.78
CA ARG A 158 28.66 -8.85 2.61
C ARG A 158 28.20 -7.44 3.02
N ILE A 159 27.37 -7.32 4.05
CA ILE A 159 26.92 -6.02 4.56
C ILE A 159 28.07 -5.24 5.18
N ALA A 160 28.97 -5.89 5.91
CA ALA A 160 30.17 -5.24 6.46
C ALA A 160 31.08 -4.68 5.35
N ARG A 161 31.21 -5.36 4.20
CA ARG A 161 31.94 -4.84 3.02
C ARG A 161 31.23 -3.64 2.39
N ILE A 162 29.91 -3.67 2.27
CA ILE A 162 29.12 -2.52 1.80
C ILE A 162 29.27 -1.34 2.76
N GLN A 163 29.24 -1.61 4.08
CA GLN A 163 29.49 -0.61 5.12
C GLN A 163 30.89 -0.03 5.01
N SER A 164 31.93 -0.84 4.86
CA SER A 164 33.31 -0.32 4.79
C SER A 164 33.58 0.48 3.51
N GLN A 165 32.91 0.16 2.41
CA GLN A 165 32.94 0.96 1.18
C GLN A 165 32.17 2.28 1.31
N GLN A 166 31.03 2.30 2.02
CA GLN A 166 30.23 3.52 2.25
C GLN A 166 30.72 4.39 3.42
N ALA A 167 31.44 3.82 4.40
CA ALA A 167 31.89 4.48 5.63
C ALA A 167 32.93 5.58 5.42
N ARG A 168 33.44 5.77 4.19
CA ARG A 168 34.24 6.97 3.84
C ARG A 168 33.40 8.24 3.68
N THR A 169 32.08 8.12 3.76
CA THR A 169 31.14 9.24 3.61
C THR A 169 29.96 9.04 4.58
N VAL A 170 30.02 9.73 5.72
CA VAL A 170 28.92 10.00 6.66
C VAL A 170 28.45 8.83 7.56
N ASN A 171 28.18 9.15 8.83
CA ASN A 171 27.69 8.30 9.92
C ASN A 171 26.56 7.31 9.54
N ASN A 172 26.92 6.14 9.00
CA ASN A 172 25.98 5.12 8.52
C ASN A 172 25.89 3.87 9.42
N TYR A 173 26.42 3.95 10.65
CA TYR A 173 26.43 2.85 11.61
C TYR A 173 25.00 2.38 11.93
N GLY A 174 24.67 1.16 11.52
CA GLY A 174 23.37 0.51 11.81
C GLY A 174 22.28 0.65 10.73
N ARG A 175 22.53 1.38 9.63
CA ARG A 175 21.57 1.55 8.51
C ARG A 175 21.84 0.64 7.31
N ALA A 176 23.08 0.21 7.11
CA ALA A 176 23.44 -0.57 5.93
C ALA A 176 22.75 -1.95 5.89
N GLY A 177 22.31 -2.33 4.68
CA GLY A 177 21.59 -3.58 4.43
C GLY A 177 20.10 -3.54 4.82
N LYS A 178 19.59 -2.37 5.22
CA LYS A 178 18.16 -2.12 5.46
C LYS A 178 17.56 -1.34 4.29
N ALA A 179 16.29 -1.61 3.99
CA ALA A 179 15.51 -0.78 3.10
C ALA A 179 15.07 0.50 3.84
N ALA A 180 15.23 1.64 3.18
CA ALA A 180 14.75 2.92 3.69
C ALA A 180 13.33 3.18 3.19
N ILE A 181 12.48 3.71 4.06
CA ILE A 181 11.13 4.14 3.73
C ILE A 181 11.01 5.60 4.17
N MET A 182 10.57 6.45 3.27
CA MET A 182 10.21 7.82 3.58
C MET A 182 8.71 7.89 3.81
N GLY A 183 8.27 8.60 4.84
CA GLY A 183 6.88 8.87 5.13
C GLY A 183 6.60 10.35 5.21
N MET A 184 5.40 10.73 4.80
CA MET A 184 4.86 12.08 4.85
C MET A 184 3.47 12.00 5.44
N TYR A 185 3.17 12.84 6.43
CA TYR A 185 1.87 12.86 7.10
C TYR A 185 1.28 14.26 7.06
N ASP A 186 0.16 14.39 6.37
CA ASP A 186 -0.63 15.61 6.35
C ASP A 186 -1.47 15.69 7.63
N ARG A 187 -1.22 16.71 8.46
CA ARG A 187 -1.89 16.83 9.77
C ARG A 187 -3.35 17.21 9.68
N GLU A 188 -3.72 17.96 8.64
CA GLU A 188 -5.08 18.43 8.42
C GLU A 188 -5.93 17.30 7.83
N ALA A 189 -5.48 16.72 6.71
CA ALA A 189 -6.15 15.59 6.08
C ALA A 189 -6.06 14.29 6.91
N ARG A 190 -5.09 14.23 7.84
CA ARG A 190 -4.78 13.05 8.68
C ARG A 190 -4.41 11.81 7.86
N GLN A 191 -3.82 12.05 6.69
CA GLN A 191 -3.43 11.03 5.72
C GLN A 191 -1.91 10.86 5.70
N VAL A 192 -1.45 9.61 5.57
CA VAL A 192 -0.04 9.27 5.36
C VAL A 192 0.22 8.88 3.91
N ARG A 193 1.37 9.27 3.38
CA ARG A 193 2.01 8.71 2.19
C ARG A 193 3.34 8.10 2.63
N ALA A 194 3.68 6.93 2.12
CA ALA A 194 4.96 6.31 2.39
C ALA A 194 5.49 5.60 1.16
N THR A 195 6.80 5.69 0.92
CA THR A 195 7.45 5.11 -0.26
C THR A 195 8.80 4.53 0.12
N VAL A 196 9.10 3.35 -0.43
CA VAL A 196 10.42 2.72 -0.29
C VAL A 196 11.40 3.50 -1.17
N VAL A 197 12.42 4.10 -0.55
CA VAL A 197 13.43 4.91 -1.25
C VAL A 197 14.74 4.14 -1.40
N PRO A 198 15.49 4.34 -2.49
CA PRO A 198 16.74 3.62 -2.71
C PRO A 198 17.84 4.00 -1.71
N ASN A 199 17.77 5.22 -1.15
CA ASN A 199 18.72 5.74 -0.18
C ASN A 199 18.13 7.00 0.51
N VAL A 200 18.80 7.48 1.56
CA VAL A 200 18.41 8.68 2.34
C VAL A 200 19.29 9.90 2.03
N LYS A 201 19.78 10.00 0.78
CA LYS A 201 20.52 11.19 0.34
C LYS A 201 19.53 12.34 0.12
N ARG A 202 20.04 13.55 0.31
CA ARG A 202 19.33 14.82 0.09
C ARG A 202 18.49 14.83 -1.20
N GLU A 203 19.11 14.54 -2.34
CA GLU A 203 18.45 14.57 -3.65
C GLU A 203 17.24 13.64 -3.71
N THR A 204 17.39 12.40 -3.23
CA THR A 204 16.30 11.41 -3.23
C THR A 204 15.14 11.89 -2.36
N LEU A 205 15.41 12.32 -1.13
CA LEU A 205 14.37 12.71 -0.17
C LEU A 205 13.67 14.01 -0.59
N GLN A 206 14.42 15.00 -1.08
CA GLN A 206 13.83 16.25 -1.53
C GLN A 206 13.02 16.08 -2.81
N ASN A 207 13.43 15.22 -3.74
CA ASN A 207 12.63 14.93 -4.94
C ASN A 207 11.28 14.30 -4.57
N GLU A 208 11.26 13.38 -3.60
CA GLU A 208 10.02 12.80 -3.09
C GLU A 208 9.13 13.86 -2.43
N ILE A 209 9.70 14.75 -1.61
CA ILE A 209 8.97 15.88 -1.01
C ILE A 209 8.37 16.78 -2.10
N LEU A 210 9.16 17.16 -3.10
CA LEU A 210 8.73 18.03 -4.18
C LEU A 210 7.61 17.40 -5.01
N ALA A 211 7.65 16.09 -5.22
CA ALA A 211 6.61 15.36 -5.93
C ALA A 211 5.29 15.29 -5.14
N ASN A 212 5.36 15.27 -3.80
CA ASN A 212 4.22 14.98 -2.95
C ASN A 212 3.66 16.16 -2.16
N ILE A 213 4.42 17.22 -1.91
CA ILE A 213 4.06 18.33 -1.03
C ILE A 213 4.04 19.64 -1.81
N GLU A 214 2.95 20.39 -1.66
CA GLU A 214 2.74 21.67 -2.35
C GLU A 214 3.73 22.73 -1.87
N HIS A 215 4.25 23.54 -2.81
CA HIS A 215 5.20 24.60 -2.50
C HIS A 215 4.63 25.61 -1.52
N GLY A 216 5.46 26.10 -0.60
CA GLY A 216 5.03 27.02 0.46
C GLY A 216 4.36 26.36 1.66
N SER A 217 4.10 25.05 1.62
CA SER A 217 3.58 24.32 2.80
C SER A 217 4.58 24.33 3.96
N VAL A 218 4.04 24.19 5.18
CA VAL A 218 4.84 24.02 6.40
C VAL A 218 5.31 22.57 6.51
N ILE A 219 6.61 22.35 6.66
CA ILE A 219 7.19 21.01 6.85
C ILE A 219 7.80 20.90 8.24
N TYR A 220 7.46 19.81 8.94
CA TYR A 220 8.08 19.39 10.19
C TYR A 220 8.94 18.15 9.95
N SER A 221 10.24 18.26 10.17
CA SER A 221 11.16 17.10 10.11
C SER A 221 12.07 17.03 11.33
N ASP A 222 12.79 15.92 11.46
CA ASP A 222 13.95 15.85 12.35
C ASP A 222 15.09 16.74 11.82
N GLN A 223 16.16 16.88 12.62
CA GLN A 223 17.37 17.64 12.24
C GLN A 223 18.32 16.89 11.27
N ALA A 224 17.82 15.96 10.44
CA ALA A 224 18.68 15.30 9.48
C ALA A 224 19.21 16.31 8.43
N VAL A 225 20.53 16.28 8.18
CA VAL A 225 21.26 17.15 7.23
C VAL A 225 20.69 17.11 5.80
N SER A 226 19.99 16.03 5.46
CA SER A 226 19.30 15.86 4.18
C SER A 226 18.17 16.88 3.98
N TYR A 227 17.58 17.42 5.05
CA TYR A 227 16.47 18.38 4.98
C TYR A 227 16.90 19.84 4.97
N ASN A 228 18.19 20.14 5.16
CA ASN A 228 18.66 21.52 5.34
C ASN A 228 18.32 22.49 4.21
N ALA A 229 18.12 22.04 2.96
CA ALA A 229 17.80 22.94 1.84
C ALA A 229 16.28 23.14 1.61
N LEU A 230 15.42 22.56 2.46
CA LEU A 230 13.97 22.72 2.32
C LEU A 230 13.49 24.15 2.56
N HIS A 231 14.21 24.94 3.36
CA HIS A 231 13.89 26.35 3.65
C HIS A 231 13.83 27.24 2.39
N GLU A 232 14.44 26.82 1.27
CA GLU A 232 14.39 27.56 0.00
C GLU A 232 13.01 27.51 -0.66
N LYS A 233 12.21 26.46 -0.39
CA LYS A 233 10.95 26.17 -1.09
C LYS A 233 9.75 25.94 -0.17
N TYR A 234 9.99 25.80 1.13
CA TYR A 234 9.01 25.45 2.15
C TYR A 234 9.26 26.24 3.43
N VAL A 235 8.21 26.43 4.23
CA VAL A 235 8.37 26.89 5.61
C VAL A 235 8.83 25.69 6.43
N HIS A 236 10.14 25.56 6.65
CA HIS A 236 10.73 24.38 7.27
C HIS A 236 11.07 24.63 8.73
N GLU A 237 10.43 23.89 9.64
CA GLU A 237 10.75 23.88 11.06
C GLU A 237 11.27 22.51 11.48
N THR A 238 12.33 22.48 12.29
CA THR A 238 12.98 21.23 12.72
C THR A 238 12.92 21.06 14.24
N VAL A 239 12.84 19.80 14.69
CA VAL A 239 12.97 19.44 16.12
C VAL A 239 14.19 18.55 16.32
N SER A 240 15.01 18.91 17.33
CA SER A 240 16.06 18.04 17.87
C SER A 240 15.42 17.00 18.79
N HIS A 241 15.44 15.72 18.41
CA HIS A 241 15.07 14.62 19.30
C HIS A 241 16.02 14.45 20.50
N VAL A 242 17.07 15.28 20.62
CA VAL A 242 18.02 15.28 21.73
C VAL A 242 17.65 16.35 22.78
N ASP A 243 17.03 17.46 22.37
CA ASP A 243 16.80 18.62 23.25
C ASP A 243 15.32 18.81 23.67
N ALA A 244 14.34 18.37 22.86
CA ALA A 244 12.91 18.39 23.24
C ALA A 244 12.07 17.48 22.33
N TYR A 245 11.24 16.60 22.91
CA TYR A 245 10.30 15.75 22.14
C TYR A 245 9.13 16.53 21.53
N VAL A 246 8.84 17.74 22.04
CA VAL A 246 7.79 18.64 21.54
C VAL A 246 8.27 20.08 21.75
N ARG A 247 8.29 20.89 20.67
CA ARG A 247 8.36 22.36 20.78
C ARG A 247 7.07 22.94 20.21
N GLY A 248 6.03 23.02 21.04
CA GLY A 248 4.70 23.46 20.59
C GLY A 248 4.14 22.53 19.50
N GLN A 249 3.90 23.07 18.30
CA GLN A 249 3.37 22.31 17.16
C GLN A 249 4.45 21.53 16.37
N VAL A 250 5.74 21.75 16.62
CA VAL A 250 6.82 21.12 15.83
C VAL A 250 7.11 19.71 16.40
N HIS A 251 6.73 18.66 15.68
CA HIS A 251 7.01 17.24 15.99
C HIS A 251 6.69 16.31 14.82
N THR A 252 7.19 15.07 14.86
CA THR A 252 6.91 13.98 13.89
C THR A 252 6.15 12.79 14.51
N ASN A 253 5.50 13.01 15.66
CA ASN A 253 4.84 11.98 16.46
C ASN A 253 3.78 11.15 15.67
N CYS A 254 3.11 11.74 14.69
CA CYS A 254 2.11 11.01 13.91
C CYS A 254 2.79 9.98 13.00
N LEU A 255 3.91 10.36 12.36
CA LEU A 255 4.74 9.41 11.62
C LEU A 255 5.39 8.37 12.52
N GLU A 256 5.88 8.73 13.72
CA GLU A 256 6.40 7.76 14.68
C GLU A 256 5.36 6.69 15.05
N ASN A 257 4.10 7.10 15.26
CA ASN A 257 3.00 6.18 15.48
C ASN A 257 2.80 5.23 14.28
N PHE A 258 2.77 5.77 13.07
CA PHE A 258 2.67 4.99 11.83
C PHE A 258 3.82 3.99 11.69
N TRP A 259 5.06 4.39 12.02
CA TRP A 259 6.21 3.49 12.00
C TRP A 259 6.14 2.40 13.06
N SER A 260 5.63 2.72 14.26
CA SER A 260 5.44 1.75 15.32
C SER A 260 4.47 0.64 14.89
N LEU A 261 3.35 1.01 14.25
CA LEU A 261 2.38 0.07 13.69
C LEU A 261 3.00 -0.76 12.56
N THR A 262 3.65 -0.11 11.60
CA THR A 262 4.32 -0.77 10.46
C THR A 262 5.33 -1.82 10.93
N LYS A 263 6.22 -1.44 11.86
CA LYS A 263 7.26 -2.34 12.41
C LYS A 263 6.66 -3.50 13.20
N ARG A 264 5.56 -3.28 13.95
CA ARG A 264 4.88 -4.33 14.71
C ARG A 264 4.27 -5.37 13.79
N THR A 265 3.57 -4.94 12.74
CA THR A 265 2.99 -5.85 11.73
C THR A 265 4.07 -6.67 11.00
N LEU A 266 5.17 -6.02 10.60
CA LEU A 266 6.27 -6.70 9.92
C LEU A 266 6.99 -7.71 10.82
N ARG A 267 7.18 -7.40 12.11
CA ARG A 267 7.85 -8.31 13.06
C ARG A 267 6.95 -9.43 13.57
N GLY A 268 5.64 -9.21 13.62
CA GLY A 268 4.65 -10.17 14.10
C GLY A 268 4.12 -11.06 12.99
N THR A 269 3.24 -10.54 12.16
CA THR A 269 2.44 -11.32 11.20
C THR A 269 3.23 -11.76 9.97
N TYR A 270 4.09 -10.89 9.43
CA TYR A 270 4.79 -11.17 8.18
C TYR A 270 6.18 -11.78 8.38
N VAL A 271 6.81 -11.51 9.54
CA VAL A 271 8.11 -12.03 10.03
C VAL A 271 9.31 -11.74 9.12
N ALA A 272 9.25 -12.13 7.85
CA ALA A 272 10.27 -11.92 6.84
C ALA A 272 9.64 -11.41 5.53
N VAL A 273 9.83 -10.12 5.26
CA VAL A 273 9.48 -9.50 3.98
C VAL A 273 10.77 -9.19 3.23
N GLU A 274 10.88 -9.70 2.01
CA GLU A 274 12.00 -9.38 1.15
C GLU A 274 11.93 -7.92 0.66
N PRO A 275 13.06 -7.19 0.59
CA PRO A 275 13.06 -5.78 0.22
C PRO A 275 12.33 -5.46 -1.09
N PHE A 276 12.39 -6.34 -2.08
CA PHE A 276 11.76 -6.15 -3.38
C PHE A 276 10.22 -6.26 -3.37
N HIS A 277 9.64 -6.70 -2.26
CA HIS A 277 8.18 -6.75 -2.04
C HIS A 277 7.70 -5.74 -1.00
N LEU A 278 8.62 -5.03 -0.34
CA LEU A 278 8.32 -4.21 0.82
C LEU A 278 7.32 -3.09 0.51
N ASP A 279 7.38 -2.54 -0.70
CA ASP A 279 6.47 -1.52 -1.22
C ASP A 279 5.00 -1.89 -1.00
N ARG A 280 4.60 -3.11 -1.38
CA ARG A 280 3.22 -3.56 -1.25
C ARG A 280 2.75 -3.75 0.20
N TYR A 281 3.67 -4.10 1.09
CA TYR A 281 3.36 -4.19 2.52
C TYR A 281 3.25 -2.80 3.16
N VAL A 282 4.02 -1.83 2.67
CA VAL A 282 3.88 -0.42 3.04
C VAL A 282 2.54 0.11 2.54
N ASP A 283 2.16 -0.15 1.29
CA ASP A 283 0.87 0.25 0.71
C ASP A 283 -0.32 -0.28 1.52
N GLU A 284 -0.28 -1.55 1.94
CA GLU A 284 -1.29 -2.14 2.83
C GLU A 284 -1.40 -1.37 4.15
N GLN A 285 -0.27 -1.01 4.73
CA GLN A 285 -0.23 -0.30 6.02
C GLN A 285 -0.70 1.14 5.88
N VAL A 286 -0.32 1.83 4.81
CA VAL A 286 -0.83 3.16 4.43
C VAL A 286 -2.35 3.10 4.29
N PHE A 287 -2.88 2.14 3.53
CA PHE A 287 -4.32 1.98 3.32
C PHE A 287 -5.07 1.83 4.65
N ARG A 288 -4.63 0.92 5.53
CA ARG A 288 -5.30 0.71 6.83
C ARG A 288 -5.21 1.92 7.75
N PHE A 289 -4.07 2.61 7.74
CA PHE A 289 -3.89 3.81 8.56
C PHE A 289 -4.81 4.94 8.09
N ASN A 290 -4.89 5.16 6.79
CA ASN A 290 -5.69 6.22 6.17
C ASN A 290 -7.20 6.01 6.29
N HIS A 291 -7.65 4.75 6.31
CA HIS A 291 -9.06 4.38 6.43
C HIS A 291 -9.43 3.86 7.83
N ARG A 292 -8.69 4.29 8.86
CA ARG A 292 -9.03 4.00 10.25
C ARG A 292 -10.23 4.83 10.69
N ALA A 293 -11.11 4.25 11.50
CA ALA A 293 -12.18 5.00 12.12
C ALA A 293 -11.60 6.12 13.00
N THR A 294 -12.08 7.35 12.82
CA THR A 294 -11.83 8.48 13.70
C THR A 294 -13.16 8.99 14.25
N ARG A 295 -13.10 9.88 15.25
CA ARG A 295 -14.32 10.52 15.78
C ARG A 295 -15.10 11.24 14.69
N ASP A 296 -14.38 11.90 13.78
CA ASP A 296 -14.97 12.76 12.75
C ASP A 296 -15.25 11.99 11.44
N ASN A 297 -14.74 10.76 11.30
CA ASN A 297 -15.02 9.86 10.18
C ASN A 297 -15.16 8.39 10.67
N PRO A 298 -16.36 7.97 11.13
CA PRO A 298 -16.59 6.66 11.71
C PRO A 298 -16.70 5.56 10.63
N LEU A 299 -15.58 5.19 10.02
CA LEU A 299 -15.51 4.11 9.02
C LEU A 299 -15.64 2.72 9.65
N ASN A 300 -16.61 1.95 9.18
CA ASN A 300 -16.79 0.55 9.55
C ASN A 300 -15.99 -0.42 8.64
N ASP A 301 -16.10 -1.72 8.91
CA ASP A 301 -15.39 -2.77 8.16
C ASP A 301 -15.84 -2.89 6.70
N ALA A 302 -17.13 -2.63 6.43
CA ALA A 302 -17.71 -2.67 5.10
C ALA A 302 -17.24 -1.49 4.24
N ASP A 303 -17.18 -0.29 4.83
CA ASP A 303 -16.71 0.92 4.14
C ASP A 303 -15.27 0.70 3.66
N ARG A 304 -14.38 0.22 4.54
CA ARG A 304 -12.99 -0.14 4.18
C ARG A 304 -12.93 -1.16 3.06
N PHE A 305 -13.77 -2.20 3.13
CA PHE A 305 -13.84 -3.23 2.11
C PHE A 305 -14.24 -2.66 0.74
N TYR A 306 -15.28 -1.83 0.67
CA TYR A 306 -15.73 -1.25 -0.59
C TYR A 306 -14.76 -0.20 -1.15
N ILE A 307 -14.13 0.60 -0.28
CA ILE A 307 -13.07 1.52 -0.70
C ILE A 307 -11.92 0.73 -1.36
N ALA A 308 -11.50 -0.39 -0.77
CA ALA A 308 -10.47 -1.23 -1.37
C ALA A 308 -10.95 -1.90 -2.67
N LEU A 309 -12.21 -2.36 -2.69
CA LEU A 309 -12.80 -3.04 -3.84
C LEU A 309 -12.94 -2.10 -5.05
N SER A 310 -13.18 -0.81 -4.84
CA SER A 310 -13.23 0.21 -5.91
C SER A 310 -11.89 0.35 -6.65
N GLN A 311 -10.77 -0.04 -6.01
CA GLN A 311 -9.41 0.16 -6.54
C GLN A 311 -8.86 -1.04 -7.32
N VAL A 312 -9.66 -2.10 -7.52
CA VAL A 312 -9.21 -3.36 -8.12
C VAL A 312 -9.10 -3.33 -9.65
N ALA A 313 -9.74 -2.35 -10.29
CA ALA A 313 -9.76 -2.22 -11.75
C ALA A 313 -8.40 -1.75 -12.29
N ASN A 314 -8.08 -2.19 -13.51
CA ASN A 314 -6.90 -1.76 -14.27
C ASN A 314 -5.56 -2.00 -13.54
N LYS A 315 -5.52 -3.02 -12.67
CA LYS A 315 -4.33 -3.47 -11.98
C LYS A 315 -4.19 -4.97 -12.20
N ARG A 316 -3.07 -5.42 -12.77
CA ARG A 316 -2.76 -6.83 -12.98
C ARG A 316 -1.36 -7.10 -12.50
N LEU A 317 -1.17 -8.27 -11.90
CA LEU A 317 0.14 -8.76 -11.49
C LEU A 317 0.18 -10.25 -11.78
N THR A 318 1.08 -10.64 -12.66
CA THR A 318 1.36 -12.04 -13.00
C THR A 318 2.33 -12.64 -12.00
N TYR A 319 2.33 -13.96 -11.88
CA TYR A 319 3.28 -14.66 -11.00
C TYR A 319 4.73 -14.50 -11.50
N ALA A 320 4.92 -14.39 -12.82
CA ALA A 320 6.23 -14.19 -13.41
C ALA A 320 6.79 -12.80 -13.06
N GLU A 321 6.00 -11.73 -13.16
CA GLU A 321 6.40 -10.38 -12.73
C GLU A 321 6.69 -10.35 -11.24
N LEU A 322 5.81 -10.98 -10.44
CA LEU A 322 5.98 -11.07 -8.99
C LEU A 322 7.30 -11.74 -8.60
N THR A 323 7.72 -12.77 -9.33
CA THR A 323 8.95 -13.52 -9.02
C THR A 323 10.18 -13.04 -9.79
N GLY A 324 10.08 -11.90 -10.48
CA GLY A 324 11.20 -11.33 -11.25
C GLY A 324 11.63 -12.17 -12.46
N LYS A 325 10.75 -13.04 -12.96
CA LYS A 325 11.00 -13.89 -14.15
C LYS A 325 10.67 -13.20 -15.47
N VAL A 326 10.04 -12.03 -15.41
CA VAL A 326 9.86 -11.13 -16.56
C VAL A 326 10.80 -9.95 -16.35
N GLY A 327 11.65 -9.65 -17.33
CA GLY A 327 12.39 -8.40 -17.34
C GLY A 327 11.39 -7.24 -17.22
N THR A 328 11.73 -6.21 -16.44
CA THR A 328 10.90 -5.05 -16.13
C THR A 328 10.12 -4.57 -17.35
N THR A 329 8.85 -4.94 -17.47
CA THR A 329 7.93 -4.31 -18.40
C THR A 329 7.65 -2.93 -17.83
N GLN A 330 8.10 -1.90 -18.56
CA GLN A 330 7.89 -0.50 -18.20
C GLN A 330 6.39 -0.22 -17.99
N ALA A 331 6.12 0.57 -16.95
CA ALA A 331 4.79 1.07 -16.59
C ALA A 331 4.27 2.08 -17.62
#